data_AF-A0A2W1AAQ3-F1
#
_entry.id   AF-A0A2W1AAQ3-F1
#
_cell.length_a   1.000
_cell.length_b   1.000
_cell.length_c   1.000
_cell.angle_alpha   90.00
_cell.angle_beta   90.00
_cell.angle_gamma   90.00
#
_symmetry.space_group_name_H-M   'P 1'
#
loop_
_entity.id
_entity.type
_entity.pdbx_description
1 polymer ?
#
loop_
_entity_poly.entity_id
_entity_poly.type
_entity_poly.pdbx_seq_one_letter_code
_entity_poly.pdbx_strand_id
1 'polypeptide(L)'
;MIIRTFVVVALLLFFLFHIDTSFAEEIEIDIKGEIVNLTQGVGAGEMISVALHVSSLDSLRETEHTFTDSNSSFQFESVGYSPENLYGLSTYIRGLYM
;
A
#
# COMPACT_ATOMS: atom_id res chain seq x y z
N MET A 1 -19.79 29.88 41.16
CA MET A 1 -19.10 30.39 39.94
C MET A 1 -17.91 29.53 39.56
N ILE A 2 -16.98 29.23 40.48
CA ILE A 2 -15.75 28.45 40.24
C ILE A 2 -16.00 27.08 39.57
N ILE A 3 -17.00 26.32 40.03
CA ILE A 3 -17.29 24.98 39.49
C ILE A 3 -17.72 25.03 38.00
N ARG A 4 -18.52 26.04 37.62
CA ARG A 4 -18.92 26.22 36.21
C ARG A 4 -17.72 26.53 35.33
N THR A 5 -16.81 27.38 35.80
CA THR A 5 -15.58 27.70 35.06
C THR A 5 -14.70 26.47 34.88
N PHE A 6 -14.60 25.63 35.90
CA PHE A 6 -13.80 24.40 35.85
C PHE A 6 -14.35 23.39 34.82
N VAL A 7 -15.68 23.23 34.77
CA VAL A 7 -16.35 22.34 33.79
C VAL A 7 -16.12 22.83 32.37
N VAL A 8 -16.21 24.14 32.12
CA VAL A 8 -15.98 24.72 30.78
C VAL A 8 -14.53 24.51 30.34
N VAL A 9 -13.57 24.74 31.22
CA VAL A 9 -12.14 24.52 30.92
C VAL A 9 -11.84 23.05 30.64
N ALA A 10 -12.40 22.13 31.42
CA ALA A 10 -12.22 20.69 31.21
C ALA A 10 -12.80 20.21 29.87
N LEU A 11 -13.98 20.72 29.49
CA LEU A 11 -14.59 20.44 28.20
C LEU A 11 -13.74 20.97 27.04
N LEU A 12 -13.20 22.18 27.18
CA LEU A 12 -12.38 22.81 26.16
C LEU A 12 -11.06 22.06 25.96
N LEU A 13 -10.43 21.61 27.05
CA LEU A 13 -9.25 20.74 27.01
C LEU A 13 -9.56 19.39 26.39
N PHE A 14 -10.68 18.75 26.77
CA PHE A 14 -11.10 17.48 26.20
C PHE A 14 -11.29 17.56 24.67
N PHE A 15 -11.90 18.64 24.19
CA PHE A 15 -12.02 18.90 22.76
C PHE A 15 -10.66 19.08 22.09
N LEU A 16 -9.74 19.85 22.68
CA LEU A 16 -8.39 20.06 22.11
C LEU A 16 -7.60 18.74 21.99
N PHE A 17 -7.68 17.85 22.99
CA PHE A 17 -7.00 16.55 22.93
C PHE A 17 -7.57 15.56 21.90
N HIS A 18 -8.81 15.75 21.43
CA HIS A 18 -9.40 14.87 20.40
C HIS A 18 -8.95 15.22 18.98
N ILE A 19 -8.56 16.47 18.71
CA ILE A 19 -8.29 16.95 17.34
C ILE A 19 -7.03 16.29 16.76
N ASP A 20 -6.04 15.98 17.60
CA ASP A 20 -4.76 15.43 17.15
C ASP A 20 -4.84 13.95 16.73
N THR A 21 -5.87 13.22 17.16
CA THR A 21 -6.00 11.78 16.87
C THR A 21 -6.68 11.47 15.53
N SER A 22 -7.30 12.46 14.87
CA SER A 22 -8.08 12.23 13.65
C SER A 22 -7.30 12.40 12.35
N PHE A 23 -6.01 12.73 12.40
CA PHE A 23 -5.19 13.07 11.22
C PHE A 23 -3.98 12.15 11.09
N ALA A 24 -4.22 10.86 10.86
CA ALA A 24 -3.30 9.94 10.19
C ALA A 24 -4.02 8.59 9.99
N GLU A 25 -5.19 8.60 9.34
CA GLU A 25 -5.76 7.34 8.85
C GLU A 25 -4.89 6.90 7.67
N GLU A 26 -4.07 5.88 7.91
CA GLU A 26 -3.24 5.24 6.88
C GLU A 26 -4.19 4.56 5.88
N ILE A 27 -4.23 5.09 4.66
CA ILE A 27 -5.09 4.56 3.61
C ILE A 27 -4.37 3.33 3.04
N GLU A 28 -5.02 2.19 3.03
CA GLU A 28 -4.48 0.97 2.42
C GLU A 28 -5.18 0.69 1.08
N ILE A 29 -4.43 0.18 0.09
CA ILE A 29 -4.95 -0.21 -1.22
C ILE A 29 -4.52 -1.63 -1.61
N ASP A 30 -5.35 -2.29 -2.42
CA ASP A 30 -4.99 -3.54 -3.08
C ASP A 30 -4.49 -3.26 -4.50
N ILE A 31 -3.33 -3.82 -4.86
CA ILE A 31 -2.78 -3.74 -6.21
C ILE A 31 -2.90 -5.11 -6.87
N LYS A 32 -3.63 -5.19 -7.98
CA LYS A 32 -3.88 -6.43 -8.73
C LYS A 32 -3.44 -6.26 -10.19
N GLY A 33 -2.94 -7.33 -10.80
CA GLY A 33 -2.55 -7.30 -12.20
C GLY A 33 -2.38 -8.69 -12.80
N GLU A 34 -2.21 -8.74 -14.11
CA GLU A 34 -1.96 -9.95 -14.89
C GLU A 34 -0.72 -9.75 -15.76
N ILE A 35 0.17 -10.74 -15.79
CA ILE A 35 1.32 -10.76 -16.69
C ILE A 35 0.90 -11.44 -17.99
N VAL A 36 0.88 -10.67 -19.07
CA VAL A 36 0.57 -11.18 -20.41
C VAL A 36 1.84 -11.48 -21.20
N ASN A 37 1.84 -12.59 -21.93
CA ASN A 37 2.84 -12.85 -22.97
C ASN A 37 2.32 -12.26 -24.29
N LEU A 38 3.18 -11.69 -25.13
CA LEU A 38 2.82 -11.11 -26.44
C LEU A 38 2.29 -12.14 -27.46
N THR A 39 2.13 -13.40 -27.04
CA THR A 39 1.52 -14.49 -27.81
C THR A 39 0.07 -14.66 -27.38
N GLN A 40 -0.89 -14.44 -28.29
CA GLN A 40 -2.31 -14.61 -27.98
C GLN A 40 -2.63 -15.99 -27.42
N GLY A 41 -3.36 -16.02 -26.30
CA GLY A 41 -3.91 -17.26 -25.71
C GLY A 41 -2.92 -18.05 -24.85
N VAL A 42 -1.70 -17.56 -24.64
CA VAL A 42 -0.71 -18.18 -23.75
C VAL A 42 -0.40 -17.21 -22.61
N GLY A 43 -0.79 -17.57 -21.38
CA GLY A 43 -0.41 -16.80 -20.18
C GLY A 43 1.11 -16.76 -20.01
N ALA A 44 1.63 -15.75 -19.31
CA ALA A 44 3.07 -15.66 -19.05
C ALA A 44 3.59 -16.82 -18.19
N GLY A 45 2.73 -17.41 -17.36
CA GLY A 45 3.00 -18.59 -16.55
C GLY A 45 2.83 -18.35 -15.06
N GLU A 46 2.93 -19.44 -14.30
CA GLU A 46 2.91 -19.46 -12.84
C GLU A 46 4.28 -19.14 -12.24
N MET A 47 4.26 -18.71 -10.97
CA MET A 47 5.47 -18.50 -10.17
C MET A 47 6.43 -17.45 -10.75
N ILE A 48 5.95 -16.52 -11.56
CA ILE A 48 6.74 -15.35 -11.97
C ILE A 48 6.80 -14.42 -10.77
N SER A 49 8.02 -14.05 -10.36
CA SER A 49 8.19 -13.13 -9.24
C SER A 49 7.85 -11.70 -9.70
N VAL A 50 7.01 -11.04 -8.94
CA VAL A 50 6.65 -9.63 -9.11
C VAL A 50 7.10 -8.88 -7.87
N ALA A 51 7.83 -7.79 -8.07
CA ALA A 51 8.23 -6.91 -6.98
C ALA A 51 7.51 -5.56 -7.11
N LEU A 52 6.90 -5.13 -6.01
CA LEU A 52 6.37 -3.79 -5.85
C LEU A 52 7.41 -2.94 -5.13
N HIS A 53 7.76 -1.80 -5.73
CA HIS A 53 8.63 -0.81 -5.14
C HIS A 53 7.79 0.42 -4.77
N VAL A 54 7.82 0.81 -3.51
CA VAL A 54 7.18 2.03 -3.02
C VAL A 54 8.27 3.00 -2.59
N SER A 55 8.24 4.21 -3.12
CA SER A 55 9.21 5.26 -2.79
C SER A 55 8.48 6.57 -2.56
N SER A 56 8.92 7.33 -1.55
CA SER A 56 8.56 8.73 -1.39
C SER A 56 9.83 9.58 -1.22
N LEU A 57 9.70 10.90 -1.21
CA LEU A 57 10.82 11.80 -0.93
C LEU A 57 11.28 11.72 0.55
N ASP A 58 10.37 11.36 1.45
CA ASP A 58 10.56 11.46 2.90
C ASP A 58 10.75 10.08 3.58
N SER A 59 10.58 8.98 2.84
CA SER A 59 10.70 7.61 3.36
C SER A 59 11.73 6.78 2.61
N LEU A 60 12.25 5.75 3.30
CA LEU A 60 13.07 4.74 2.65
C LEU A 60 12.23 3.97 1.63
N ARG A 61 12.87 3.55 0.54
CA ARG A 61 12.22 2.71 -0.46
C ARG A 61 11.88 1.35 0.14
N GLU A 62 10.61 0.98 0.05
CA GLU A 62 10.12 -0.33 0.46
C GLU A 62 9.98 -1.23 -0.77
N THR A 63 10.15 -2.53 -0.58
CA THR A 63 10.00 -3.50 -1.66
C THR A 63 9.34 -4.76 -1.14
N GLU A 64 8.21 -5.10 -1.74
CA GLU A 64 7.45 -6.31 -1.47
C GLU A 64 7.49 -7.24 -2.67
N HIS A 65 7.32 -8.54 -2.41
CA HIS A 65 7.36 -9.56 -3.45
C HIS A 65 6.12 -10.44 -3.39
N THR A 66 5.57 -10.74 -4.56
CA THR A 66 4.52 -11.73 -4.76
C THR A 66 4.85 -12.61 -5.97
N PHE A 67 4.03 -13.61 -6.24
CA PHE A 67 4.18 -14.52 -7.36
C PHE A 67 2.88 -14.64 -8.15
N THR A 68 2.97 -14.89 -9.45
CA THR A 68 1.79 -15.14 -10.27
C THR A 68 1.15 -16.50 -9.98
N ASP A 69 -0.18 -16.54 -10.07
CA ASP A 69 -1.01 -17.74 -10.04
C ASP A 69 -1.13 -18.43 -11.41
N SER A 70 -1.97 -19.48 -11.50
CA SER A 70 -2.27 -20.26 -12.71
C SER A 70 -2.74 -19.42 -13.89
N ASN A 71 -3.31 -18.26 -13.60
CA ASN A 71 -3.85 -17.31 -14.57
C ASN A 71 -2.86 -16.19 -14.88
N SER A 72 -1.59 -16.36 -14.50
CA SER A 72 -0.56 -15.32 -14.61
C SER A 72 -0.90 -14.03 -13.85
N SER A 73 -1.81 -14.11 -12.86
CA SER A 73 -2.31 -12.98 -12.08
C SER A 73 -1.56 -12.85 -10.75
N PHE A 74 -1.42 -11.62 -10.25
CA PHE A 74 -0.78 -11.32 -8.98
C PHE A 74 -1.56 -10.27 -8.17
N GLN A 75 -1.36 -10.28 -6.86
CA GLN A 75 -1.97 -9.33 -5.93
C GLN A 75 -1.00 -8.96 -4.81
N PHE A 76 -1.01 -7.67 -4.44
CA PHE A 76 -0.49 -7.13 -3.19
C PHE A 76 -1.70 -6.62 -2.39
N GLU A 77 -1.76 -6.96 -1.11
CA GLU A 77 -2.85 -6.59 -0.20
C GLU A 77 -2.36 -5.55 0.79
N SER A 78 -3.24 -4.64 1.19
CA SER A 78 -2.95 -3.67 2.26
C SER A 78 -1.69 -2.81 2.01
N VAL A 79 -1.46 -2.38 0.77
CA VAL A 79 -0.34 -1.50 0.43
C VAL A 79 -0.63 -0.08 0.93
N GLY A 80 0.27 0.50 1.71
CA GLY A 80 0.15 1.87 2.19
C GLY A 80 0.07 2.89 1.05
N TYR A 81 -1.05 3.63 1.00
CA TYR A 81 -1.32 4.66 0.02
C TYR A 81 -1.01 6.06 0.54
N SER A 82 -0.16 6.76 -0.21
CA SER A 82 0.00 8.21 -0.15
C SER A 82 0.02 8.79 -1.56
N PRO A 83 -0.58 9.97 -1.79
CA PRO A 83 -0.47 10.68 -3.07
C PRO A 83 0.97 11.08 -3.42
N GLU A 84 1.87 11.14 -2.43
CA GLU A 84 3.29 11.47 -2.61
C GLU A 84 4.17 10.23 -2.92
N ASN A 85 3.58 9.02 -2.86
CA ASN A 85 4.30 7.79 -3.16
C ASN A 85 4.34 7.53 -4.67
N LEU A 86 5.48 7.04 -5.13
CA LEU A 86 5.68 6.44 -6.46
C LEU A 86 5.67 4.92 -6.31
N TYR A 87 4.79 4.26 -7.07
CA TYR A 87 4.66 2.81 -7.11
C TYR A 87 5.24 2.28 -8.43
N GLY A 88 6.24 1.42 -8.35
CA GLY A 88 6.85 0.76 -9.50
C GLY A 88 6.71 -0.75 -9.40
N LEU A 89 6.35 -1.40 -10.51
CA LEU A 89 6.31 -2.86 -10.60
C LEU A 89 7.48 -3.36 -11.45
N SER A 90 8.16 -4.39 -10.99
CA SER A 90 9.13 -5.14 -11.78
C SER A 90 8.81 -6.63 -11.78
N THR A 91 9.07 -7.30 -12.90
CA THR A 91 8.83 -8.73 -13.06
C THR A 91 10.16 -9.45 -13.30
N TYR A 92 10.37 -10.55 -12.60
CA TYR A 92 11.56 -11.39 -12.73
C TYR A 92 11.16 -12.77 -13.23
N ILE A 93 11.42 -12.99 -14.51
CA ILE A 93 11.24 -14.28 -15.16
C ILE A 93 12.60 -15.00 -15.09
N ARG A 94 12.71 -16.06 -14.29
CA ARG A 94 13.85 -16.96 -14.40
C ARG A 94 13.78 -17.62 -15.78
N GLY A 95 14.76 -17.34 -16.63
CA GLY A 95 14.90 -18.07 -17.89
C GLY A 95 14.94 -19.57 -17.62
N LEU A 96 14.05 -20.33 -18.25
CA LEU A 96 14.18 -21.78 -18.31
C LEU A 96 15.48 -22.06 -19.07
N TYR A 97 16.50 -22.54 -18.37
CA TYR A 97 17.59 -23.25 -19.04
C TYR A 97 16.99 -24.56 -19.56
N MET A 98 16.66 -24.59 -20.86
CA MET A 98 16.47 -25.83 -21.61
C MET A 98 17.82 -26.36 -22.08
#